data_AF-A0A7W1KR80-F1
#
_entry.id   AF-A0A7W1KR80-F1
#
_cell.length_a   1.000
_cell.length_b   1.000
_cell.length_c   1.000
_cell.angle_alpha   90.00
_cell.angle_beta   90.00
_cell.angle_gamma   90.00
#
_symmetry.space_group_name_H-M   'P 1'
#
loop_
_entity.id
_entity.type
_entity.pdbx_description
1 polymer ?
#
loop_
_entity_poly.entity_id
_entity_poly.type
_entity_poly.pdbx_seq_one_letter_code
_entity_poly.pdbx_strand_id
1 'polypeptide(L)'
;NELKRCLTKYPQAQRNLRVKEKPPLEQMPDVMKLVSEAERALTGRGRILLRYSGTEPKIRLLIEGREVAQIDQQANQIADAIQTAIGAK
;
A
#
# COMPACT_ATOMS: atom_id res chain seq x y z
N ASN A 1 -31.03 7.63 2.91
CA ASN A 1 -29.73 6.93 2.73
C ASN A 1 -29.25 6.34 4.06
N GLU A 2 -29.92 5.30 4.55
CA GLU A 2 -29.72 4.71 5.90
C GLU A 2 -28.87 3.42 5.90
N LEU A 3 -27.91 3.27 4.97
CA LEU A 3 -27.09 2.06 4.83
C LEU A 3 -25.69 2.16 5.49
N LYS A 4 -25.40 3.16 6.31
CA LYS A 4 -24.03 3.45 6.79
C LYS A 4 -23.64 2.86 8.16
N ARG A 5 -24.52 2.12 8.83
CA ARG A 5 -24.43 1.96 10.30
C ARG A 5 -23.92 0.62 10.86
N CYS A 6 -23.34 -0.28 10.05
CA CYS A 6 -22.94 -1.60 10.55
C CYS A 6 -21.49 -2.05 10.24
N LEU A 7 -20.62 -1.19 9.70
CA LEU A 7 -19.22 -1.54 9.42
C LEU A 7 -18.26 -0.61 10.17
N THR A 8 -17.67 -1.13 11.25
CA THR A 8 -16.47 -0.53 11.84
C THR A 8 -15.30 -0.78 10.89
N LYS A 9 -14.87 0.28 10.19
CA LYS A 9 -13.71 0.20 9.30
C LYS A 9 -12.44 0.11 10.14
N TYR A 10 -11.52 -0.75 9.75
CA TYR A 10 -10.16 -0.66 10.26
C TYR A 10 -9.55 0.70 9.89
N PRO A 11 -8.67 1.24 10.75
CA PRO A 11 -7.73 2.26 10.34
C PRO A 11 -7.05 1.94 9.01
N GLN A 12 -6.76 2.97 8.23
CA GLN A 12 -6.20 2.85 6.89
C GLN A 12 -5.06 3.85 6.68
N ALA A 13 -3.99 3.41 6.02
CA ALA A 13 -2.92 4.25 5.50
C ALA A 13 -2.87 4.14 3.98
N GLN A 14 -2.84 5.27 3.28
CA GLN A 14 -2.82 5.34 1.82
C GLN A 14 -1.61 6.12 1.31
N ARG A 15 -0.98 5.63 0.24
CA ARG A 15 0.08 6.34 -0.49
C ARG A 15 -0.21 6.25 -1.98
N ASN A 16 -0.26 7.41 -2.64
CA ASN A 16 -0.48 7.52 -4.09
C ASN A 16 0.77 8.15 -4.69
N LEU A 17 1.62 7.34 -5.31
CA LEU A 17 2.92 7.76 -5.80
C LEU A 17 2.89 7.88 -7.32
N ARG A 18 3.47 8.96 -7.83
CA ARG A 18 3.69 9.13 -9.27
C ARG A 18 4.88 8.28 -9.69
N VAL A 19 4.74 7.53 -10.78
CA VAL A 19 5.77 6.61 -11.26
C VAL A 19 6.15 6.94 -12.69
N LYS A 20 7.43 6.73 -13.03
CA LYS A 20 7.98 6.93 -14.37
C LYS A 20 7.59 5.78 -15.33
N GLU A 21 7.36 4.60 -14.77
CA GLU A 21 7.08 3.35 -15.49
C GLU A 21 6.22 2.40 -14.64
N LYS A 22 5.70 1.33 -15.25
CA LYS A 22 4.83 0.34 -14.61
C LYS A 22 5.30 -1.10 -14.87
N PRO A 23 6.52 -1.49 -14.42
CA PRO A 23 6.98 -2.86 -14.53
C PRO A 23 6.07 -3.80 -13.72
N PRO A 24 6.03 -5.09 -14.04
CA PRO A 24 5.40 -6.08 -13.15
C PRO A 24 5.97 -5.96 -11.73
N LEU A 25 5.09 -6.02 -10.71
CA LEU A 25 5.50 -5.80 -9.32
C LEU A 25 6.52 -6.85 -8.84
N GLU A 26 6.42 -8.06 -9.39
CA GLU A 26 7.31 -9.19 -9.14
C GLU A 26 8.76 -8.90 -9.55
N GLN A 27 8.99 -7.91 -10.42
CA GLN A 27 10.32 -7.46 -10.82
C GLN A 27 10.94 -6.44 -9.84
N MET A 28 10.24 -6.09 -8.76
CA MET A 28 10.72 -5.20 -7.69
C MET A 28 10.88 -5.99 -6.38
N PRO A 29 11.95 -6.81 -6.24
CA PRO A 29 12.11 -7.72 -5.11
C PRO A 29 12.14 -7.01 -3.74
N ASP A 30 12.74 -5.84 -3.65
CA ASP A 30 12.81 -5.06 -2.40
C ASP A 30 11.42 -4.57 -1.97
N VAL A 31 10.60 -4.10 -2.92
CA VAL A 31 9.21 -3.69 -2.68
C VAL A 31 8.39 -4.91 -2.25
N MET A 32 8.51 -6.03 -2.97
CA MET A 32 7.74 -7.25 -2.68
C MET A 32 8.13 -7.88 -1.34
N LYS A 33 9.40 -7.78 -0.95
CA LYS A 33 9.86 -8.20 0.38
C LYS A 33 9.16 -7.40 1.48
N LEU A 34 9.15 -6.07 1.38
CA LEU A 34 8.49 -5.20 2.35
C LEU A 34 6.97 -5.43 2.41
N VAL A 35 6.33 -5.64 1.25
CA VAL A 35 4.91 -6.01 1.18
C VAL A 35 4.66 -7.32 1.92
N SER A 36 5.46 -8.37 1.67
CA SER A 36 5.31 -9.67 2.34
C SER A 36 5.54 -9.59 3.86
N GLU A 37 6.52 -8.80 4.30
CA GLU A 37 6.76 -8.54 5.72
C GLU A 37 5.57 -7.84 6.38
N ALA A 38 4.99 -6.85 5.71
CA ALA A 38 3.83 -6.13 6.20
C ALA A 38 2.56 -7.02 6.19
N GLU A 39 2.34 -7.83 5.16
CA GLU A 39 1.25 -8.83 5.12
C GLU A 39 1.35 -9.84 6.28
N ARG A 40 2.55 -10.34 6.56
CA ARG A 40 2.80 -11.24 7.70
C ARG A 40 2.46 -10.56 9.03
N ALA A 41 2.87 -9.30 9.21
CA ALA A 41 2.55 -8.53 10.41
C ALA A 41 1.04 -8.28 10.57
N LEU A 42 0.30 -8.19 9.46
CA LEU A 42 -1.15 -7.94 9.43
C LEU A 42 -2.01 -9.22 9.39
N THR A 43 -1.41 -10.41 9.45
CA THR A 43 -2.13 -11.68 9.31
C THR A 43 -3.35 -11.77 10.23
N GLY A 44 -4.53 -11.98 9.62
CA GLY A 44 -5.83 -12.07 10.30
C GLY A 44 -6.39 -10.76 10.87
N ARG A 45 -5.69 -9.63 10.68
CA ARG A 45 -5.99 -8.35 11.35
C ARG A 45 -5.86 -7.12 10.44
N GLY A 46 -5.69 -7.34 9.14
CA GLY A 46 -5.49 -6.28 8.16
C GLY A 46 -5.35 -6.81 6.75
N ARG A 47 -5.09 -5.92 5.80
CA ARG A 47 -4.81 -6.26 4.40
C ARG A 47 -3.98 -5.18 3.72
N ILE A 48 -3.28 -5.57 2.68
CA ILE A 48 -2.53 -4.67 1.80
C ILE A 48 -3.12 -4.75 0.40
N LEU A 49 -3.21 -3.60 -0.27
CA LEU A 49 -3.55 -3.49 -1.67
C LEU A 49 -2.51 -2.59 -2.35
N LEU A 50 -1.68 -3.20 -3.19
CA LEU A 50 -0.72 -2.50 -4.04
C LEU A 50 -1.10 -2.70 -5.51
N ARG A 51 -1.36 -1.61 -6.23
CA ARG A 51 -1.75 -1.69 -7.65
C ARG A 51 -1.39 -0.45 -8.43
N TYR A 52 -1.17 -0.60 -9.73
CA TYR A 52 -1.11 0.54 -10.64
C TYR A 52 -2.49 1.17 -10.87
N SER A 53 -2.49 2.48 -11.16
CA SER A 53 -3.63 3.15 -11.78
C SER A 53 -3.72 2.74 -13.25
N GLY A 54 -4.92 2.48 -13.76
CA GLY A 54 -5.13 2.15 -15.17
C GLY A 54 -4.99 3.36 -16.10
N THR A 55 -5.37 4.55 -15.62
CA THR A 55 -5.47 5.78 -16.44
C THR A 55 -4.42 6.83 -16.10
N GLU A 56 -3.71 6.69 -14.99
CA GLU A 56 -2.72 7.67 -14.53
C GLU A 56 -1.34 7.02 -14.38
N PRO A 57 -0.23 7.80 -14.48
CA PRO A 57 1.12 7.33 -14.17
C PRO A 57 1.34 7.26 -12.65
N LYS A 58 0.54 6.45 -11.95
CA LYS A 58 0.55 6.31 -10.50
C LYS A 58 0.48 4.85 -10.06
N ILE A 59 1.06 4.57 -8.91
CA ILE A 59 0.85 3.36 -8.12
C ILE A 59 0.17 3.74 -6.81
N ARG A 60 -0.77 2.89 -6.38
CA ARG A 60 -1.61 3.10 -5.19
C ARG A 60 -1.33 2.00 -4.20
N LEU A 61 -0.95 2.40 -3.00
CA LEU A 61 -0.78 1.54 -1.83
C LEU A 61 -1.87 1.89 -0.82
N LEU A 62 -2.60 0.87 -0.37
CA LEU A 62 -3.51 0.94 0.77
C LEU A 62 -3.12 -0.17 1.75
N ILE A 63 -2.98 0.20 3.02
CA ILE A 63 -2.80 -0.75 4.12
C ILE A 63 -3.93 -0.51 5.12
N GLU A 64 -4.60 -1.57 5.53
CA GLU A 64 -5.60 -1.54 6.60
C GLU A 64 -5.15 -2.42 7.76
N GLY A 65 -5.37 -1.98 9.00
CA GLY A 65 -4.97 -2.72 10.19
C GLY A 65 -5.46 -2.06 11.48
N ARG A 66 -5.22 -2.72 12.63
CA ARG A 66 -5.69 -2.25 13.95
C ARG A 66 -4.93 -1.03 14.48
N GLU A 67 -3.61 -1.01 14.27
CA GLU A 67 -2.72 0.00 14.84
C GLU A 67 -2.31 1.02 13.77
N VAL A 68 -2.78 2.27 13.91
CA VAL A 68 -2.51 3.37 12.95
C VAL A 68 -1.01 3.58 12.76
N ALA A 69 -0.25 3.64 13.85
CA ALA A 69 1.20 3.89 13.80
C ALA A 69 1.94 2.79 13.03
N GLN A 70 1.53 1.53 13.22
CA GLN A 70 2.12 0.38 12.53
C GLN A 70 1.85 0.45 11.03
N ILE A 71 0.59 0.63 10.62
CA ILE A 71 0.22 0.66 9.20
C ILE A 71 0.80 1.87 8.48
N ASP A 72 0.96 3.01 9.18
CA ASP A 72 1.55 4.20 8.60
C ASP A 72 3.06 4.03 8.37
N GLN A 73 3.77 3.45 9.35
CA GLN A 73 5.19 3.12 9.22
C GLN A 73 5.43 2.16 8.05
N GLN A 74 4.64 1.08 7.95
CA GLN A 74 4.75 0.12 6.85
C GLN A 74 4.43 0.76 5.50
N ALA A 75 3.41 1.61 5.44
CA ALA A 75 3.04 2.33 4.22
C ALA A 75 4.16 3.27 3.76
N ASN A 76 4.83 3.97 4.68
CA ASN A 76 5.97 4.83 4.37
C ASN A 76 7.17 4.03 3.86
N GLN A 77 7.54 2.93 4.54
CA GLN A 77 8.65 2.08 4.11
C GLN A 77 8.46 1.51 2.70
N ILE A 78 7.26 1.00 2.40
CA ILE A 78 6.95 0.48 1.06
C ILE A 78 6.92 1.63 0.04
N ALA A 79 6.37 2.79 0.42
CA ALA A 79 6.31 3.96 -0.46
C ALA A 79 7.70 4.47 -0.85
N ASP A 80 8.62 4.53 0.11
CA ASP A 80 10.00 4.95 -0.13
C ASP A 80 10.71 3.99 -1.09
N ALA A 81 10.57 2.68 -0.88
CA ALA A 81 11.13 1.66 -1.78
C ALA A 81 10.57 1.79 -3.22
N ILE A 82 9.27 2.04 -3.36
CA ILE A 82 8.64 2.29 -4.66
C ILE A 82 9.20 3.56 -5.30
N GLN A 83 9.32 4.64 -4.54
CA GLN A 83 9.83 5.91 -5.03
C GLN A 83 11.29 5.78 -5.51
N THR A 84 12.13 5.01 -4.81
CA THR A 84 13.49 4.68 -5.23
C THR A 84 13.52 3.86 -6.52
N ALA A 85 12.67 2.83 -6.63
CA ALA A 85 12.68 1.94 -7.80
C ALA A 85 12.15 2.64 -9.07
N ILE A 86 10.97 3.26 -8.98
CA ILE A 86 10.19 3.71 -10.14
C ILE A 86 9.60 5.12 -10.00
N GLY A 87 9.99 5.89 -8.98
CA GLY A 87 9.46 7.22 -8.74
C GLY A 87 9.68 8.19 -9.90
N ALA A 88 8.67 8.99 -10.20
CA ALA A 88 8.85 10.17 -11.07
C ALA A 88 9.46 11.32 -10.26
N LYS A 89 10.36 12.09 -10.89
CA LYS A 89 10.87 13.36 -10.34
C LYS A 89 9.77 14.41 -10.28
#